data_AF-A0A224Z5W7-F1
#
_entry.id   AF-A0A224Z5W7-F1
#
_cell.length_a   1.000
_cell.length_b   1.000
_cell.length_c   1.000
_cell.angle_alpha   90.00
_cell.angle_beta   90.00
_cell.angle_gamma   90.00
#
_symmetry.space_group_name_H-M   'P 1'
#
loop_
_entity.id
_entity.type
_entity.pdbx_description
1 polymer ?
#
loop_
_entity_poly.entity_id
_entity_poly.type
_entity_poly.pdbx_seq_one_letter_code
_entity_poly.pdbx_strand_id
1 'polypeptide(L)'
;MSSSVIRRTEGLKTLDERFEEMFKQYDDLEVGALDGEEIEGYVQPDSEIMKALVEDFQHMKQLPTLKEVTLDKGSARSAVTMAAIEEEDDEMVDMQISNDAPKERWDCESIISTYSNLYNHPKLITEPKKEKVKVSARTGIPIIEKGGLSRQGLRQLDREFEGNSDEETRSRTSVASSIRPKDETPEQRKERKAAVRALRRERRAEKKANSEAFKAEMLRQEKAMANVRQNLNSMRLY
;
A
#
# COMPACT_ATOMS: atom_id res chain seq x y z
N MET A 1 -15.94 -30.08 19.74
CA MET A 1 -17.21 -30.63 20.25
C MET A 1 -18.35 -29.83 19.62
N SER A 2 -19.03 -30.39 18.61
CA SER A 2 -20.17 -29.74 17.97
C SER A 2 -21.45 -30.00 18.79
N SER A 3 -22.26 -28.96 18.99
CA SER A 3 -23.50 -28.96 19.79
C SER A 3 -24.58 -29.97 19.35
N SER A 4 -24.36 -30.69 18.24
CA SER A 4 -25.26 -31.72 17.72
C SER A 4 -25.21 -33.06 18.48
N VAL A 5 -24.15 -33.32 19.28
CA VAL A 5 -23.89 -34.66 19.86
C VAL A 5 -24.47 -34.86 21.26
N ILE A 6 -24.94 -33.81 21.94
CA ILE A 6 -25.45 -33.89 23.32
C ILE A 6 -26.95 -33.60 23.35
N ARG A 7 -27.72 -34.39 24.12
CA ARG A 7 -29.14 -34.13 24.38
C ARG A 7 -29.29 -32.77 25.08
N ARG A 8 -29.84 -31.78 24.37
CA ARG A 8 -30.04 -30.43 24.88
C ARG A 8 -31.11 -30.41 25.97
N THR A 9 -30.79 -29.84 27.12
CA THR A 9 -31.74 -29.53 28.18
C THR A 9 -32.72 -28.44 27.71
N GLU A 10 -33.89 -28.32 28.35
CA GLU A 10 -34.93 -27.35 27.94
C GLU A 10 -34.40 -25.91 27.90
N GLY A 11 -33.53 -25.53 28.85
CA GLY A 11 -32.88 -24.21 28.86
C GLY A 11 -31.90 -23.97 27.71
N LEU A 12 -31.32 -25.03 27.14
CA LEU A 12 -30.47 -24.90 25.94
C LEU A 12 -31.32 -24.72 24.66
N LYS A 13 -32.52 -25.30 24.62
CA LYS A 13 -33.44 -25.12 23.48
C LYS A 13 -33.95 -23.69 23.38
N THR A 14 -34.27 -23.05 24.51
CA THR A 14 -34.73 -21.65 24.52
C THR A 14 -33.61 -20.68 24.12
N LEU A 15 -32.35 -20.99 24.44
CA LEU A 15 -31.19 -20.25 23.95
C LEU A 15 -31.02 -20.41 22.44
N ASP A 16 -31.13 -21.63 21.93
CA ASP A 16 -31.07 -21.91 20.49
C ASP A 16 -32.20 -21.18 19.73
N GLU A 17 -33.42 -21.17 20.25
CA GLU A 17 -34.55 -20.44 19.63
C GLU A 17 -34.33 -18.92 19.57
N ARG A 18 -33.80 -18.33 20.65
CA ARG A 18 -33.44 -16.90 20.67
C ARG A 18 -32.28 -16.59 19.73
N PHE A 19 -31.31 -17.49 19.63
CA PHE A 19 -30.21 -17.36 18.70
C PHE A 19 -30.70 -17.41 17.25
N GLU A 20 -31.59 -18.35 16.91
CA GLU A 20 -32.22 -18.43 15.58
C GLU A 20 -33.05 -17.18 15.24
N GLU A 21 -33.72 -16.58 16.23
CA GLU A 21 -34.46 -15.33 16.03
C GLU A 21 -33.55 -14.12 15.76
N MET A 22 -32.43 -14.02 16.48
CA MET A 22 -31.40 -13.00 16.21
C MET A 22 -30.71 -13.26 14.86
N PHE A 23 -30.40 -14.52 14.55
CA PHE A 23 -29.71 -14.90 13.32
C PHE A 23 -30.51 -14.59 12.06
N LYS A 24 -31.85 -14.65 12.11
CA LYS A 24 -32.74 -14.25 11.01
C LYS A 24 -32.60 -12.79 10.57
N GLN A 25 -32.04 -11.92 11.42
CA GLN A 25 -31.87 -10.50 11.11
C GLN A 25 -30.68 -10.26 10.17
N TYR A 26 -29.73 -11.21 10.12
CA TYR A 26 -28.57 -11.14 9.28
C TYR A 26 -28.82 -11.93 7.99
N ASP A 27 -28.56 -11.31 6.84
CA ASP A 27 -28.54 -12.02 5.55
C ASP A 27 -27.25 -12.85 5.44
N ASP A 28 -27.21 -13.90 4.60
CA ASP A 28 -26.02 -14.78 4.43
C ASP A 28 -24.75 -14.02 3.98
N LEU A 29 -24.90 -12.75 3.58
CA LEU A 29 -23.85 -11.83 3.16
C LEU A 29 -23.24 -11.04 4.33
N GLU A 30 -23.97 -10.86 5.42
CA GLU A 30 -23.55 -10.13 6.62
C GLU A 30 -22.91 -11.07 7.67
N VAL A 31 -23.00 -12.38 7.43
CA VAL A 31 -22.39 -13.41 8.28
C VAL A 31 -20.97 -13.70 7.79
N GLY A 32 -19.96 -13.17 8.50
CA GLY A 32 -18.55 -13.36 8.19
C GLY A 32 -17.62 -12.60 9.15
N ALA A 33 -16.31 -12.76 8.99
CA ALA A 33 -15.34 -11.92 9.68
C ALA A 33 -15.43 -10.49 9.13
N LEU A 34 -15.43 -9.48 10.01
CA LEU A 34 -15.33 -8.05 9.67
C LEU A 34 -13.88 -7.69 9.25
N ASP A 35 -13.32 -8.44 8.30
CA ASP A 35 -11.97 -8.20 7.81
C ASP A 35 -11.97 -6.96 6.88
N GLY A 36 -11.25 -5.92 7.30
CA GLY A 36 -11.09 -4.67 6.55
C GLY A 36 -12.09 -3.57 6.88
N GLU A 37 -12.97 -3.76 7.86
CA GLU A 37 -13.67 -2.64 8.50
C GLU A 37 -12.77 -2.10 9.62
N GLU A 38 -12.45 -0.81 9.59
CA GLU A 38 -11.90 -0.11 10.75
C GLU A 38 -12.96 -0.13 11.84
N ILE A 39 -12.87 -1.12 12.74
CA ILE A 39 -13.65 -1.19 13.97
C ILE A 39 -13.08 -0.13 14.92
N GLU A 40 -13.15 1.14 14.53
CA GLU A 40 -12.88 2.25 15.40
C GLU A 40 -14.15 2.51 16.24
N GLY A 41 -14.01 2.29 17.54
CA GLY A 41 -15.07 2.65 18.48
C GLY A 41 -15.25 4.17 18.50
N TYR A 42 -16.50 4.63 18.46
CA TYR A 42 -16.80 6.04 18.67
C TYR A 42 -16.60 6.40 20.14
N VAL A 43 -15.56 7.19 20.43
CA VAL A 43 -15.37 7.83 21.74
C VAL A 43 -16.01 9.21 21.67
N GLN A 44 -16.96 9.48 22.57
CA GLN A 44 -17.55 10.81 22.67
C GLN A 44 -16.47 11.84 23.04
N PRO A 45 -16.41 13.01 22.35
CA PRO A 45 -15.42 14.04 22.61
C PRO A 45 -15.41 14.55 24.06
N ASP A 46 -16.58 14.55 24.71
CA ASP A 46 -16.74 15.02 26.09
C ASP A 46 -16.52 13.93 27.15
N SER A 47 -16.22 12.69 26.73
CA SER A 47 -16.00 11.58 27.66
C SER A 47 -14.77 11.82 28.53
N GLU A 48 -14.81 11.26 29.73
CA GLU A 48 -13.72 11.32 30.71
C GLU A 48 -12.41 10.74 30.14
N ILE A 49 -12.53 9.71 29.29
CA ILE A 49 -11.41 9.06 28.60
C ILE A 49 -10.73 10.02 27.62
N MET A 50 -11.53 10.80 26.86
CA MET A 50 -10.99 11.78 25.91
C MET A 50 -10.27 12.92 26.63
N LYS A 51 -10.81 13.36 27.77
CA LYS A 51 -10.19 14.42 28.59
C LYS A 51 -8.83 13.97 29.14
N ALA A 52 -8.74 12.76 29.70
CA ALA A 52 -7.49 12.20 30.17
C ALA A 52 -6.43 12.10 29.05
N LEU A 53 -6.82 11.63 27.87
CA LEU A 53 -5.93 11.57 26.69
C LEU A 53 -5.41 12.95 26.26
N VAL A 54 -6.26 13.98 26.34
CA VAL A 54 -5.87 15.35 26.00
C VAL A 54 -4.89 15.91 27.04
N GLU A 55 -5.10 15.65 28.32
CA GLU A 55 -4.17 16.04 29.40
C GLU A 55 -2.81 15.36 29.23
N ASP A 56 -2.80 14.05 28.99
CA ASP A 56 -1.57 13.28 28.72
C ASP A 56 -0.81 13.83 27.51
N PHE A 57 -1.54 14.13 26.42
CA PHE A 57 -0.93 14.70 25.22
C PHE A 57 -0.35 16.10 25.46
N GLN A 58 -1.02 16.92 26.28
CA GLN A 58 -0.52 18.25 26.66
C GLN A 58 0.75 18.14 27.51
N HIS A 59 0.79 17.21 28.46
CA HIS A 59 1.99 16.93 29.25
C HIS A 59 3.17 16.44 28.39
N MET A 60 2.91 15.61 27.38
CA MET A 60 3.95 15.16 26.44
C MET A 60 4.46 16.28 25.52
N LYS A 61 3.60 17.21 25.11
CA LYS A 61 3.98 18.33 24.23
C LYS A 61 4.65 19.49 24.95
N GLN A 62 4.40 19.65 26.25
CA GLN A 62 5.17 20.57 27.07
C GLN A 62 6.60 20.02 27.18
N LEU A 63 7.47 20.43 26.25
CA LEU A 63 8.91 20.24 26.38
C LEU A 63 9.32 20.78 27.76
N PRO A 64 10.08 20.02 28.56
CA PRO A 64 10.55 20.50 29.86
C PRO A 64 11.24 21.84 29.66
N THR A 65 10.83 22.83 30.44
CA THR A 65 11.36 24.18 30.28
C THR A 65 12.85 24.17 30.63
N LEU A 66 13.66 25.01 29.98
CA LEU A 66 15.11 25.08 30.22
C LEU A 66 15.45 25.23 31.72
N LYS A 67 14.58 25.88 32.50
CA LYS A 67 14.67 25.99 33.96
C LYS A 67 14.64 24.63 34.66
N GLU A 68 13.71 23.74 34.30
CA GLU A 68 13.59 22.40 34.88
C GLU A 68 14.80 21.52 34.52
N VAL A 69 15.32 21.64 33.30
CA VAL A 69 16.52 20.91 32.85
C VAL A 69 17.80 21.41 33.55
N THR A 70 17.90 22.72 33.80
CA THR A 70 19.07 23.33 34.47
C THR A 70 19.10 23.13 35.99
N LEU A 71 17.94 22.99 36.64
CA LEU A 71 17.85 22.75 38.08
C LEU A 71 18.20 21.31 38.45
N ASP A 72 17.93 20.33 37.58
CA ASP A 72 18.21 18.92 37.86
C ASP A 72 19.65 18.48 37.53
N LYS A 73 20.43 19.29 36.79
CA LYS A 73 21.83 18.95 36.46
C LYS A 73 22.77 20.15 36.56
N GLY A 74 23.19 20.46 37.79
CA GLY A 74 24.60 20.80 38.10
C GLY A 74 25.20 22.04 37.42
N SER A 75 24.49 23.16 37.36
CA SER A 75 25.06 24.44 36.92
C SER A 75 25.95 25.09 38.00
N ALA A 76 27.10 24.46 38.26
CA ALA A 76 28.17 25.04 39.09
C ALA A 76 29.46 25.31 38.27
N ARG A 77 29.49 24.95 36.98
CA ARG A 77 30.74 24.99 36.17
C ARG A 77 30.84 26.12 35.14
N SER A 78 29.74 26.74 34.71
CA SER A 78 29.79 27.72 33.61
C SER A 78 30.12 29.16 34.04
N ALA A 79 29.92 29.51 35.32
CA ALA A 79 30.17 30.87 35.80
C ALA A 79 31.67 31.19 35.96
N VAL A 80 32.52 30.17 36.10
CA VAL A 80 33.97 30.34 36.35
C VAL A 80 34.75 30.62 35.05
N THR A 81 34.27 30.16 33.90
CA THR A 81 35.00 30.31 32.62
C THR A 81 34.84 31.68 31.95
N MET A 82 33.77 32.43 32.25
CA MET A 82 33.58 33.76 31.63
C MET A 82 34.41 34.87 32.30
N ALA A 83 34.77 34.72 33.57
CA ALA A 83 35.54 35.72 34.31
C ALA A 83 37.05 35.72 34.00
N ALA A 84 37.54 34.75 33.21
CA ALA A 84 38.97 34.58 32.91
C ALA A 84 39.41 35.14 31.54
N ILE A 85 38.50 35.76 30.78
CA ILE A 85 38.76 36.24 29.41
C ILE A 85 38.88 37.77 29.35
N GLU A 86 38.61 38.49 30.45
CA GLU A 86 38.60 39.96 30.48
C GLU A 86 39.96 40.62 30.82
N GLU A 87 41.07 39.88 30.94
CA GLU A 87 42.38 40.41 31.40
C GLU A 87 43.54 40.37 30.39
N GLU A 88 43.31 40.46 29.07
CA GLU A 88 44.41 40.70 28.12
C GLU A 88 44.05 41.83 27.12
N ASP A 89 44.33 43.07 27.54
CA ASP A 89 44.38 44.28 26.70
C ASP A 89 45.67 44.25 25.85
N ASP A 90 45.61 43.64 24.67
CA ASP A 90 46.65 43.77 23.64
C ASP A 90 46.26 44.84 22.61
N GLU A 91 47.05 45.92 22.54
CA GLU A 91 46.95 47.02 21.57
C GLU A 91 47.06 46.49 20.12
N MET A 92 45.92 46.32 19.43
CA MET A 92 45.88 46.04 18.00
C MET A 92 46.13 47.31 17.18
N VAL A 93 47.24 47.35 16.43
CA VAL A 93 47.56 48.42 15.48
C VAL A 93 46.91 48.12 14.13
N ASP A 94 46.00 48.99 13.69
CA ASP A 94 45.32 48.89 12.39
C ASP A 94 46.30 49.18 11.23
N MET A 95 46.65 48.15 10.47
CA MET A 95 47.47 48.28 9.27
C MET A 95 46.58 48.53 8.06
N GLN A 96 46.48 49.79 7.61
CA GLN A 96 45.78 50.14 6.36
C GLN A 96 46.56 49.61 5.15
N ILE A 97 46.10 48.47 4.60
CA ILE A 97 46.54 47.97 3.30
C ILE A 97 45.84 48.80 2.22
N SER A 98 46.59 49.63 1.49
CA SER A 98 46.09 50.36 0.33
C SER A 98 45.72 49.38 -0.79
N ASN A 99 44.42 49.28 -1.09
CA ASN A 99 43.85 48.39 -2.12
C ASN A 99 44.01 48.92 -3.57
N ASP A 100 44.94 49.85 -3.82
CA ASP A 100 45.10 50.55 -5.11
C ASP A 100 46.05 49.85 -6.09
N ALA A 101 46.34 48.56 -5.88
CA ALA A 101 46.95 47.75 -6.93
C ALA A 101 45.87 47.40 -7.97
N PRO A 102 46.05 47.70 -9.28
CA PRO A 102 45.11 47.26 -10.29
C PRO A 102 45.04 45.74 -10.24
N LYS A 103 43.86 45.19 -9.90
CA LYS A 103 43.63 43.75 -9.96
C LYS A 103 43.91 43.28 -11.38
N GLU A 104 44.93 42.43 -11.53
CA GLU A 104 45.25 41.79 -12.80
C GLU A 104 44.00 41.08 -13.34
N ARG A 105 43.54 41.48 -14.53
CA ARG A 105 42.30 40.97 -15.17
C ARG A 105 42.49 39.59 -15.80
N TRP A 106 43.56 38.89 -15.45
CA TRP A 106 43.89 37.61 -16.05
C TRP A 106 43.10 36.53 -15.33
N ASP A 107 42.25 35.85 -16.10
CA ASP A 107 41.51 34.69 -15.62
C ASP A 107 42.48 33.52 -15.43
N CYS A 108 42.97 33.37 -14.20
CA CYS A 108 43.86 32.28 -13.82
C CYS A 108 43.16 30.91 -13.81
N GLU A 109 41.82 30.87 -13.75
CA GLU A 109 41.06 29.61 -13.74
C GLU A 109 41.12 28.92 -15.12
N SER A 110 41.08 29.73 -16.19
CA SER A 110 41.22 29.25 -17.57
C SER A 110 42.56 28.54 -17.82
N ILE A 111 43.67 29.01 -17.22
CA ILE A 111 44.98 28.38 -17.40
C ILE A 111 45.13 27.08 -16.61
N ILE A 112 44.45 26.96 -15.47
CA ILE A 112 44.44 25.74 -14.66
C ILE A 112 43.67 24.62 -15.41
N SER A 113 42.63 24.97 -16.16
CA SER A 113 41.88 24.01 -16.98
C SER A 113 42.72 23.37 -18.09
N THR A 114 43.79 24.04 -18.55
CA THR A 114 44.67 23.54 -19.61
C THR A 114 45.56 22.37 -19.14
N TYR A 115 45.75 22.20 -17.83
CA TYR A 115 46.51 21.10 -17.25
C TYR A 115 45.65 19.85 -16.96
N SER A 116 44.32 19.93 -17.12
CA SER A 116 43.43 18.78 -16.92
C SER A 116 43.43 17.88 -18.16
N ASN A 117 44.25 16.83 -18.15
CA ASN A 117 44.24 15.81 -19.19
C ASN A 117 43.38 14.62 -18.75
N LEU A 118 42.32 14.31 -19.50
CA LEU A 118 41.50 13.11 -19.28
C LEU A 118 42.24 11.82 -19.71
N TYR A 119 43.56 11.88 -19.91
CA TYR A 119 44.37 10.85 -20.54
C TYR A 119 44.53 9.59 -19.68
N ASN A 120 44.41 9.72 -18.36
CA ASN A 120 44.50 8.59 -17.43
C ASN A 120 43.20 8.40 -16.65
N HIS A 121 42.17 7.83 -17.30
CA HIS A 121 40.95 7.40 -16.62
C HIS A 121 40.86 5.87 -16.59
N PRO A 122 40.51 5.28 -15.44
CA PRO A 122 40.28 3.84 -15.38
C PRO A 122 39.17 3.45 -16.34
N LYS A 123 39.36 2.32 -17.05
CA LYS A 123 38.35 1.80 -17.95
C LYS A 123 37.12 1.36 -17.14
N LEU A 124 35.96 1.96 -17.42
CA LEU A 124 34.69 1.56 -16.80
C LEU A 124 34.41 0.09 -17.14
N ILE A 125 34.19 -0.73 -16.12
CA ILE A 125 33.78 -2.12 -16.30
C ILE A 125 32.36 -2.10 -16.87
N THR A 126 32.22 -2.45 -18.15
CA THR A 126 30.91 -2.51 -18.79
C THR A 126 30.24 -3.83 -18.45
N GLU A 127 29.04 -3.77 -17.87
CA GLU A 127 28.20 -4.96 -17.76
C GLU A 127 27.91 -5.55 -19.15
N PRO A 128 27.87 -6.89 -19.29
CA PRO A 128 27.50 -7.51 -20.56
C PRO A 128 26.13 -7.00 -20.99
N LYS A 129 26.05 -6.47 -22.22
CA LYS A 129 24.79 -5.97 -22.77
C LYS A 129 23.79 -7.13 -22.77
N LYS A 130 22.75 -7.05 -21.94
CA LYS A 130 21.59 -7.95 -22.02
C LYS A 130 21.12 -7.92 -23.47
N GLU A 131 20.97 -9.08 -24.09
CA GLU A 131 20.48 -9.16 -25.46
C GLU A 131 19.15 -8.44 -25.54
N LYS A 132 19.12 -7.32 -26.28
CA LYS A 132 17.88 -6.57 -26.48
C LYS A 132 16.93 -7.51 -27.20
N VAL A 133 15.73 -7.66 -26.65
CA VAL A 133 14.64 -8.40 -27.29
C VAL A 133 14.48 -7.88 -28.71
N LYS A 134 14.87 -8.70 -29.70
CA LYS A 134 14.81 -8.31 -31.11
C LYS A 134 13.34 -8.29 -31.51
N VAL A 135 12.81 -7.11 -31.78
CA VAL A 135 11.41 -6.96 -32.20
C VAL A 135 11.35 -7.05 -33.73
N SER A 136 10.38 -7.81 -34.23
CA SER A 136 10.12 -7.93 -35.66
C SER A 136 9.61 -6.61 -36.26
N ALA A 137 10.29 -6.07 -37.28
CA ALA A 137 9.93 -4.78 -37.90
C ALA A 137 8.52 -4.76 -38.53
N ARG A 138 7.97 -5.93 -38.88
CA ARG A 138 6.64 -6.06 -39.50
C ARG A 138 5.50 -6.17 -38.50
N THR A 139 5.77 -6.73 -37.33
CA THR A 139 4.72 -7.14 -36.37
C THR A 139 4.85 -6.48 -35.01
N GLY A 140 5.98 -5.84 -34.68
CA GLY A 140 6.17 -5.20 -33.37
C GLY A 140 6.29 -6.20 -32.22
N ILE A 141 6.38 -7.50 -32.50
CA ILE A 141 6.42 -8.58 -31.50
C ILE A 141 7.88 -9.05 -31.29
N PRO A 142 8.30 -9.29 -30.03
CA PRO A 142 9.52 -9.99 -29.65
C PRO A 142 9.78 -11.29 -30.42
N ILE A 143 10.93 -11.40 -31.08
CA ILE A 143 11.44 -12.63 -31.66
C ILE A 143 12.09 -13.42 -30.51
N ILE A 144 11.33 -14.30 -29.89
CA ILE A 144 11.84 -15.24 -28.90
C ILE A 144 12.13 -16.56 -29.64
N GLU A 145 13.42 -16.88 -29.82
CA GLU A 145 13.87 -18.07 -30.57
C GLU A 145 13.45 -19.41 -29.94
N LYS A 146 12.95 -19.40 -28.70
CA LYS A 146 12.46 -20.58 -27.99
C LYS A 146 11.14 -20.29 -27.27
N GLY A 147 10.02 -20.65 -27.89
CA GLY A 147 8.78 -21.03 -27.19
C GLY A 147 7.97 -19.94 -26.48
N GLY A 148 8.15 -18.65 -26.79
CA GLY A 148 7.31 -17.57 -26.25
C GLY A 148 6.01 -17.33 -27.04
N LEU A 149 5.33 -16.19 -26.75
CA LEU A 149 4.12 -15.62 -27.41
C LEU A 149 4.28 -15.35 -28.92
N SER A 150 4.83 -16.31 -29.66
CA SER A 150 4.87 -16.34 -31.11
C SER A 150 3.44 -16.49 -31.64
N ARG A 151 3.21 -16.06 -32.88
CA ARG A 151 1.91 -16.22 -33.55
C ARG A 151 1.40 -17.67 -33.56
N GLN A 152 2.30 -18.65 -33.51
CA GLN A 152 1.95 -20.06 -33.44
C GLN A 152 1.59 -20.50 -32.01
N GLY A 153 2.30 -19.99 -30.98
CA GLY A 153 1.96 -20.22 -29.57
C GLY A 153 0.65 -19.54 -29.17
N LEU A 154 0.39 -18.32 -29.65
CA LEU A 154 -0.90 -17.64 -29.47
C LEU A 154 -2.05 -18.42 -30.12
N ARG A 155 -1.86 -18.95 -31.34
CA ARG A 155 -2.86 -19.81 -31.99
C ARG A 155 -3.12 -21.13 -31.28
N GLN A 156 -2.14 -21.65 -30.54
CA GLN A 156 -2.33 -22.82 -29.69
C GLN A 156 -3.11 -22.46 -28.43
N LEU A 157 -2.77 -21.35 -27.77
CA LEU A 157 -3.51 -20.83 -26.62
C LEU A 157 -4.96 -20.47 -26.96
N ASP A 158 -5.21 -19.79 -28.09
CA ASP A 158 -6.56 -19.49 -28.56
C ASP A 158 -7.36 -20.78 -28.76
N ARG A 159 -6.75 -21.82 -29.35
CA ARG A 159 -7.41 -23.12 -29.53
C ARG A 159 -7.70 -23.84 -28.19
N GLU A 160 -6.84 -23.65 -27.19
CA GLU A 160 -7.06 -24.19 -25.84
C GLU A 160 -8.16 -23.42 -25.07
N PHE A 161 -8.35 -22.12 -25.35
CA PHE A 161 -9.35 -21.26 -24.69
C PHE A 161 -10.69 -21.12 -25.43
N GLU A 162 -10.73 -21.39 -26.75
CA GLU A 162 -11.94 -21.32 -27.59
C GLU A 162 -13.05 -22.29 -27.15
N GLY A 163 -12.74 -23.28 -26.30
CA GLY A 163 -13.74 -24.21 -25.75
C GLY A 163 -14.59 -23.67 -24.61
N ASN A 164 -14.25 -22.51 -24.01
CA ASN A 164 -14.82 -22.12 -22.70
C ASN A 164 -15.30 -20.66 -22.57
N SER A 165 -15.13 -19.80 -23.59
CA SER A 165 -15.28 -18.35 -23.40
C SER A 165 -16.62 -17.75 -23.86
N ASP A 166 -17.20 -18.22 -24.96
CA ASP A 166 -18.18 -17.40 -25.67
C ASP A 166 -19.65 -17.69 -25.31
N GLU A 167 -19.94 -18.81 -24.65
CA GLU A 167 -21.30 -19.18 -24.24
C GLU A 167 -21.62 -18.77 -22.78
N GLU A 168 -20.61 -18.34 -22.01
CA GLU A 168 -20.72 -18.13 -20.56
C GLU A 168 -20.82 -16.64 -20.17
N THR A 169 -20.32 -15.73 -21.02
CA THR A 169 -20.33 -14.27 -20.80
C THR A 169 -21.63 -13.58 -21.23
N ARG A 170 -22.49 -14.25 -22.01
CA ARG A 170 -23.87 -13.79 -22.19
C ARG A 170 -24.62 -14.01 -20.89
N SER A 171 -25.31 -13.00 -20.37
CA SER A 171 -26.20 -13.09 -19.21
C SER A 171 -27.23 -14.23 -19.35
N ARG A 172 -26.84 -15.47 -19.02
CA ARG A 172 -27.69 -16.67 -19.06
C ARG A 172 -28.92 -16.50 -18.16
N THR A 173 -28.79 -15.64 -17.14
CA THR A 173 -29.86 -15.19 -16.24
C THR A 173 -31.04 -14.55 -16.99
N SER A 174 -30.80 -13.65 -17.94
CA SER A 174 -31.86 -12.88 -18.60
C SER A 174 -32.62 -13.69 -19.65
N VAL A 175 -31.95 -14.66 -20.29
CA VAL A 175 -32.57 -15.52 -21.31
C VAL A 175 -33.38 -16.63 -20.66
N ALA A 176 -32.86 -17.28 -19.61
CA ALA A 176 -33.54 -18.39 -18.93
C ALA A 176 -34.78 -17.96 -18.11
N SER A 177 -34.87 -16.69 -17.70
CA SER A 177 -36.02 -16.22 -16.91
C SER A 177 -37.17 -15.62 -17.71
N SER A 178 -36.94 -15.22 -18.97
CA SER A 178 -37.89 -14.39 -19.71
C SER A 178 -38.99 -15.18 -20.43
N ILE A 179 -38.69 -16.40 -20.90
CA ILE A 179 -39.64 -17.17 -21.72
C ILE A 179 -40.16 -18.38 -20.93
N ARG A 180 -41.45 -18.33 -20.59
CA ARG A 180 -42.20 -19.44 -19.97
C ARG A 180 -42.96 -20.21 -21.06
N PRO A 181 -42.74 -21.53 -21.22
CA PRO A 181 -43.60 -22.35 -22.07
C PRO A 181 -45.02 -22.42 -21.49
N LYS A 182 -46.03 -22.23 -22.34
CA LYS A 182 -47.45 -22.16 -21.91
C LYS A 182 -47.98 -23.53 -21.44
N ASP A 183 -47.50 -24.61 -22.04
CA ASP A 183 -47.98 -25.99 -21.81
C ASP A 183 -47.02 -26.85 -20.96
N GLU A 184 -46.32 -26.25 -19.99
CA GLU A 184 -45.39 -26.98 -19.11
C GLU A 184 -46.10 -27.96 -18.17
N THR A 185 -45.57 -29.18 -18.01
CA THR A 185 -46.03 -30.12 -16.98
C THR A 185 -45.63 -29.66 -15.58
N PRO A 186 -46.27 -30.15 -14.49
CA PRO A 186 -45.89 -29.79 -13.12
C PRO A 186 -44.41 -30.12 -12.78
N GLU A 187 -43.90 -31.22 -13.34
CA GLU A 187 -42.50 -31.63 -13.18
C GLU A 187 -41.55 -30.67 -13.89
N GLN A 188 -41.82 -30.35 -15.16
CA GLN A 188 -41.04 -29.36 -15.93
C GLN A 188 -41.04 -27.98 -15.25
N ARG A 189 -42.15 -27.58 -14.63
CA ARG A 189 -42.22 -26.33 -13.83
C ARG A 189 -41.30 -26.38 -12.61
N LYS A 190 -41.23 -27.52 -11.91
CA LYS A 190 -40.36 -27.71 -10.74
C LYS A 190 -38.90 -27.64 -11.16
N GLU A 191 -38.52 -28.33 -12.23
CA GLU A 191 -37.17 -28.32 -12.79
C GLU A 191 -36.75 -26.92 -13.25
N ARG A 192 -37.63 -26.21 -13.98
CA ARG A 192 -37.36 -24.82 -14.40
C ARG A 192 -37.10 -23.90 -13.20
N LYS A 193 -37.93 -23.98 -12.16
CA LYS A 193 -37.75 -23.17 -10.94
C LYS A 193 -36.49 -23.59 -10.18
N ALA A 194 -36.15 -24.87 -10.15
CA ALA A 194 -34.93 -25.37 -9.54
C ALA A 194 -33.68 -24.84 -10.28
N ALA A 195 -33.67 -24.90 -11.62
CA ALA A 195 -32.59 -24.36 -12.45
C ALA A 195 -32.39 -22.85 -12.24
N VAL A 196 -33.47 -22.06 -12.22
CA VAL A 196 -33.39 -20.61 -11.94
C VAL A 196 -32.85 -20.34 -10.52
N ARG A 197 -33.25 -21.14 -9.53
CA ARG A 197 -32.73 -21.02 -8.15
C ARG A 197 -31.25 -21.38 -8.06
N ALA A 198 -30.82 -22.44 -8.75
CA ALA A 198 -29.42 -22.87 -8.83
C ALA A 198 -28.56 -21.78 -9.46
N LEU A 199 -28.97 -21.28 -10.63
CA LEU A 199 -28.26 -20.22 -11.34
C LEU A 199 -28.17 -18.93 -10.51
N ARG A 200 -29.24 -18.54 -9.81
CA ARG A 200 -29.19 -17.38 -8.88
C ARG A 200 -28.25 -17.63 -7.70
N ARG A 201 -28.12 -18.87 -7.22
CA ARG A 201 -27.19 -19.22 -6.15
C ARG A 201 -25.74 -19.14 -6.64
N GLU A 202 -25.45 -19.72 -7.79
CA GLU A 202 -24.13 -19.64 -8.46
C GLU A 202 -23.72 -18.19 -8.68
N ARG A 203 -24.62 -17.34 -9.20
CA ARG A 203 -24.33 -15.91 -9.40
C ARG A 203 -24.05 -15.14 -8.11
N ARG A 204 -24.71 -15.49 -7.00
CA ARG A 204 -24.40 -14.89 -5.69
C ARG A 204 -23.03 -15.35 -5.20
N ALA A 205 -22.68 -16.63 -5.39
CA ALA A 205 -21.37 -17.16 -5.04
C ALA A 205 -20.26 -16.53 -5.89
N GLU A 206 -20.45 -16.39 -7.20
CA GLU A 206 -19.53 -15.66 -8.10
C GLU A 206 -19.35 -14.21 -7.67
N LYS A 207 -20.44 -13.49 -7.38
CA LYS A 207 -20.37 -12.11 -6.90
C LYS A 207 -19.57 -12.03 -5.60
N LYS A 208 -19.79 -12.96 -4.66
CA LYS A 208 -19.06 -13.03 -3.39
C LYS A 208 -17.57 -13.29 -3.62
N ALA A 209 -17.22 -14.30 -4.40
CA ALA A 209 -15.84 -14.63 -4.74
C ALA A 209 -15.12 -13.46 -5.43
N ASN A 210 -15.79 -12.76 -6.35
CA ASN A 210 -15.25 -11.58 -7.00
C ASN A 210 -15.05 -10.44 -5.99
N SER A 211 -16.04 -10.14 -5.15
CA SER A 211 -15.90 -9.11 -4.12
C SER A 211 -14.75 -9.40 -3.16
N GLU A 212 -14.57 -10.65 -2.74
CA GLU A 212 -13.45 -11.08 -1.90
C GLU A 212 -12.10 -10.94 -2.62
N ALA A 213 -12.02 -11.34 -3.89
CA ALA A 213 -10.81 -11.19 -4.70
C ALA A 213 -10.40 -9.71 -4.86
N PHE A 214 -11.36 -8.82 -5.11
CA PHE A 214 -11.10 -7.37 -5.21
C PHE A 214 -10.66 -6.77 -3.87
N LYS A 215 -11.24 -7.19 -2.74
CA LYS A 215 -10.80 -6.76 -1.41
C LYS A 215 -9.36 -7.20 -1.10
N ALA A 216 -9.02 -8.46 -1.40
CA ALA A 216 -7.68 -8.98 -1.19
C ALA A 216 -6.62 -8.26 -2.04
N GLU A 217 -6.93 -7.95 -3.31
CA GLU A 217 -6.04 -7.19 -4.18
C GLU A 217 -5.88 -5.74 -3.73
N MET A 218 -6.96 -5.10 -3.24
CA MET A 218 -6.92 -3.75 -2.69
C MET A 218 -5.97 -3.66 -1.48
N LEU A 219 -6.08 -4.59 -0.53
CA LEU A 219 -5.17 -4.67 0.63
C LEU A 219 -3.71 -4.89 0.20
N ARG A 220 -3.49 -5.74 -0.82
CA ARG A 220 -2.14 -5.99 -1.36
C ARG A 220 -1.53 -4.72 -1.95
N GLN A 221 -2.31 -3.96 -2.72
CA GLN A 221 -1.87 -2.70 -3.32
C GLN A 221 -1.59 -1.63 -2.27
N GLU A 222 -2.44 -1.51 -1.26
CA GLU A 222 -2.23 -0.58 -0.16
C GLU A 222 -0.91 -0.87 0.57
N LYS A 223 -0.65 -2.14 0.91
CA LYS A 223 0.62 -2.55 1.52
C LYS A 223 1.82 -2.26 0.63
N ALA A 224 1.70 -2.52 -0.68
CA ALA A 224 2.76 -2.20 -1.63
C ALA A 224 3.04 -0.69 -1.69
N MET A 225 1.99 0.15 -1.72
CA MET A 225 2.11 1.60 -1.70
C MET A 225 2.71 2.11 -0.40
N ALA A 226 2.32 1.56 0.75
CA ALA A 226 2.90 1.91 2.05
C ALA A 226 4.41 1.60 2.09
N ASN A 227 4.82 0.42 1.61
CA ASN A 227 6.24 0.05 1.52
C ASN A 227 7.01 0.99 0.59
N VAL A 228 6.43 1.37 -0.55
CA VAL A 228 7.05 2.32 -1.48
C VAL A 228 7.22 3.69 -0.81
N ARG A 229 6.20 4.19 -0.12
CA ARG A 229 6.27 5.46 0.62
C ARG A 229 7.34 5.46 1.72
N GLN A 230 7.46 4.36 2.46
CA GLN A 230 8.50 4.22 3.50
C GLN A 230 9.90 4.18 2.92
N ASN A 231 10.10 3.48 1.79
CA ASN A 231 11.42 3.23 1.21
C ASN A 231 11.90 4.31 0.22
N LEU A 232 11.00 5.12 -0.37
CA LEU A 232 11.36 6.15 -1.35
C LEU A 232 11.75 7.51 -0.74
N ASN A 233 11.72 7.67 0.58
CA ASN A 233 12.00 8.97 1.23
C ASN A 233 13.50 9.29 1.44
N SER A 234 14.43 8.52 0.89
CA SER A 234 15.86 8.86 0.94
C SER A 234 16.38 9.29 -0.43
N MET A 235 16.28 10.58 -0.75
CA MET A 235 17.19 11.20 -1.71
C MET A 235 18.60 11.14 -1.11
N ARG A 236 19.46 10.25 -1.63
CA ARG A 236 20.90 10.33 -1.35
C ARG A 236 21.43 11.55 -2.09
N LEU A 237 21.60 12.64 -1.35
CA LEU A 237 22.46 13.74 -1.77
C LEU A 237 23.90 13.18 -1.75
N TYR A 238 24.46 13.01 -2.94
CA TYR A 238 25.88 12.72 -3.15
C TYR A 238 26.68 14.02 -3.10
#